data_AF-A0A3D5KMR5-F1
#
_entry.id   AF-A0A3D5KMR5-F1
#
_cell.length_a   1.000
_cell.length_b   1.000
_cell.length_c   1.000
_cell.angle_alpha   90.00
_cell.angle_beta   90.00
_cell.angle_gamma   90.00
#
_symmetry.space_group_name_H-M   'P 1'
#
loop_
_entity.id
_entity.type
_entity.pdbx_description
1 polymer ?
#
loop_
_entity_poly.entity_id
_entity_poly.type
_entity_poly.pdbx_seq_one_letter_code
_entity_poly.pdbx_strand_id
1 'polypeptide(L)'
;MKKKLIVIVGVILTSVLLMPCEDRSELTAPTPPTPNQGAVNFTNFVTIGNSLTSGYQSGSLYESSQKYAFGNLIAQQVGTTYA
;
A
#
# COMPACT_ATOMS: atom_id res chain seq x y z
N MET A 1 31.70 -16.60 -31.49
CA MET A 1 30.39 -16.22 -30.91
C MET A 1 30.08 -16.97 -29.62
N LYS A 2 30.16 -18.31 -29.58
CA LYS A 2 29.89 -19.13 -28.37
C LYS A 2 30.71 -18.74 -27.11
N LYS A 3 32.00 -18.42 -27.24
CA LYS A 3 32.84 -17.96 -26.12
C LYS A 3 32.41 -16.60 -25.54
N LYS A 4 31.97 -15.66 -26.38
CA LYS A 4 31.43 -14.36 -25.93
C LYS A 4 30.09 -14.54 -25.22
N LEU A 5 29.27 -15.47 -25.69
CA LEU A 5 27.98 -15.80 -25.06
C LEU A 5 28.17 -16.42 -23.66
N ILE A 6 29.15 -17.32 -23.49
CA ILE A 6 29.47 -17.92 -22.18
C ILE A 6 29.96 -16.86 -21.19
N VAL A 7 30.79 -15.92 -21.63
CA VAL A 7 31.27 -14.81 -20.77
C VAL A 7 30.12 -13.89 -20.36
N ILE A 8 29.22 -13.54 -21.28
CA ILE A 8 28.05 -12.70 -20.97
C ILE A 8 27.12 -13.39 -19.97
N VAL A 9 26.83 -14.68 -20.16
CA VAL A 9 25.99 -15.46 -19.24
C VAL A 9 26.67 -15.57 -17.86
N GLY A 10 27.98 -15.78 -17.82
CA GLY A 10 28.74 -15.81 -16.57
C GLY A 10 28.68 -14.48 -15.81
N VAL A 11 28.82 -13.36 -16.50
CA VAL A 11 28.74 -12.02 -15.89
C VAL A 11 27.34 -11.75 -15.33
N ILE A 12 26.29 -12.08 -16.10
CA ILE A 12 24.89 -11.91 -15.66
C ILE A 12 24.61 -12.76 -14.42
N LEU A 13 24.99 -14.04 -14.43
CA LEU A 13 24.77 -14.94 -13.30
C LEU A 13 25.51 -14.47 -12.03
N THR A 14 26.73 -13.95 -12.19
CA THR A 14 27.51 -13.40 -11.07
C THR A 14 26.90 -12.11 -10.53
N SER A 15 26.34 -11.25 -11.39
CA SER A 15 25.67 -10.02 -10.95
C SER A 15 24.38 -10.26 -10.16
N VAL A 16 23.63 -11.32 -10.49
CA VAL A 16 22.39 -11.68 -9.78
C VAL A 16 22.70 -12.19 -8.36
N LEU A 17 23.84 -12.85 -8.17
CA LEU A 17 24.27 -13.36 -6.86
C LEU A 17 24.77 -12.26 -5.91
N LEU A 18 25.10 -11.07 -6.42
CA LEU A 18 25.59 -9.94 -5.62
C LEU A 18 24.48 -8.99 -5.17
N MET A 19 23.21 -9.33 -5.37
CA MET A 19 22.07 -8.59 -4.81
C MET A 19 21.65 -9.23 -3.47
N PRO A 20 22.19 -8.79 -2.32
CA PRO A 20 21.64 -9.22 -1.05
C PRO A 20 20.21 -8.70 -0.92
N CYS A 21 19.27 -9.59 -0.56
CA CYS A 21 17.97 -9.16 -0.07
C CYS A 21 18.19 -8.58 1.33
N GLU A 22 17.82 -7.32 1.54
CA GLU A 22 17.88 -6.75 2.88
C GLU A 22 16.74 -7.33 3.72
N ASP A 23 17.11 -8.08 4.77
CA ASP A 23 16.13 -8.53 5.75
C ASP A 23 15.61 -7.31 6.52
N ARG A 24 14.27 -7.23 6.59
CA ARG A 24 13.55 -6.17 7.30
C ARG A 24 12.66 -6.78 8.38
N SER A 25 12.87 -8.05 8.72
CA SER A 25 12.06 -8.77 9.70
C SER A 25 12.26 -8.23 11.12
N GLU A 26 13.37 -7.54 11.39
CA GLU A 26 13.62 -6.82 12.63
C GLU A 26 12.85 -5.48 12.75
N LEU A 27 12.17 -5.03 11.69
CA LEU A 27 11.31 -3.86 11.78
C LEU A 27 10.03 -4.20 12.55
N THR A 28 10.00 -3.83 13.83
CA THR A 28 8.75 -3.81 14.61
C THR A 28 7.85 -2.71 14.08
N ALA A 29 6.65 -3.07 13.60
CA ALA A 29 5.64 -2.08 13.24
C ALA A 29 5.35 -1.19 14.47
N PRO A 30 5.29 0.15 14.30
CA PRO A 30 4.93 1.02 15.41
C PRO A 30 3.56 0.62 15.95
N THR A 31 3.41 0.65 17.27
CA THR A 31 2.10 0.42 17.91
C THR A 31 1.09 1.38 17.27
N PRO A 32 -0.02 0.88 16.70
CA PRO A 32 -1.03 1.73 16.14
C PRO A 32 -1.48 2.74 17.20
N PRO A 33 -1.52 4.05 16.89
CA PRO A 33 -2.02 5.03 17.84
C PRO A 33 -3.46 4.65 18.18
N THR A 34 -3.79 4.69 19.47
CA THR A 34 -5.18 4.54 19.90
C THR A 34 -5.98 5.67 19.26
N PRO A 35 -7.08 5.38 18.56
CA PRO A 35 -7.93 6.42 17.97
C PRO A 35 -8.29 7.47 19.03
N ASN A 36 -7.73 8.67 18.92
CA ASN A 36 -8.03 9.79 19.80
C ASN A 36 -8.45 10.96 18.92
N GLN A 37 -9.75 11.23 18.88
CA GLN A 37 -10.34 12.34 18.13
C GLN A 37 -10.06 13.70 18.81
N GLY A 38 -9.49 13.70 20.02
CA GLY A 38 -9.29 14.92 20.81
C GLY A 38 -10.62 15.64 21.05
N ALA A 39 -10.68 16.91 20.66
CA ALA A 39 -11.89 17.74 20.70
C ALA A 39 -12.63 17.82 19.35
N VAL A 40 -12.22 17.04 18.35
CA VAL A 40 -12.83 17.06 17.00
C VAL A 40 -14.05 16.15 16.96
N ASN A 41 -15.13 16.62 16.34
CA ASN A 41 -16.37 15.87 16.16
C ASN A 41 -16.44 15.30 14.73
N PHE A 42 -16.44 13.97 14.60
CA PHE A 42 -16.58 13.24 13.33
C PHE A 42 -17.97 12.61 13.14
N THR A 43 -19.02 13.14 13.79
CA THR A 43 -20.41 12.66 13.60
C THR A 43 -20.80 12.67 12.12
N ASN A 44 -20.31 13.64 11.35
CA ASN A 44 -20.46 13.67 9.90
C ASN A 44 -19.08 13.73 9.25
N PHE A 45 -18.74 12.70 8.50
CA PHE A 45 -17.52 12.64 7.69
C PHE A 45 -17.90 12.35 6.24
N VAL A 46 -17.53 13.25 5.34
CA VAL A 46 -17.87 13.18 3.91
C VAL A 46 -16.60 13.38 3.09
N THR A 47 -16.35 12.47 2.16
CA THR A 47 -15.29 12.63 1.16
C THR A 47 -15.90 12.95 -0.20
N ILE A 48 -15.45 14.05 -0.80
CA ILE A 48 -15.89 14.49 -2.13
C ILE A 48 -14.73 14.34 -3.09
N GLY A 49 -14.96 13.73 -4.24
CA GLY A 49 -13.94 13.60 -5.26
C GLY A 49 -14.36 12.75 -6.45
N ASN A 50 -13.38 12.08 -7.05
CA ASN A 50 -13.52 11.35 -8.31
C ASN A 50 -13.32 9.83 -8.11
N SER A 51 -12.89 9.16 -9.18
CA SER A 51 -12.58 7.73 -9.21
C SER A 51 -11.64 7.26 -8.08
N LEU A 52 -10.68 8.10 -7.68
CA LEU A 52 -9.75 7.75 -6.59
C LEU A 52 -10.47 7.71 -5.24
N THR A 53 -11.39 8.66 -5.02
CA THR A 53 -12.20 8.74 -3.79
C THR A 53 -13.18 7.58 -3.68
N SER A 54 -13.76 7.15 -4.80
CA SER A 54 -14.69 6.02 -4.84
C SER A 54 -13.99 4.65 -4.85
N GLY A 55 -12.65 4.58 -4.86
CA GLY A 55 -11.94 3.31 -4.98
C GLY A 55 -12.17 2.60 -6.33
N TYR A 56 -12.36 3.35 -7.42
CA TYR A 56 -12.49 2.77 -8.76
C TYR A 56 -11.15 2.20 -9.21
N GLN A 57 -11.15 0.94 -9.65
CA GLN A 57 -9.94 0.23 -10.08
C GLN A 57 -10.28 -0.72 -11.22
N SER A 58 -9.31 -1.01 -12.09
CA SER A 58 -9.47 -1.99 -13.18
C SER A 58 -10.71 -1.77 -14.08
N GLY A 59 -11.13 -0.52 -14.28
CA GLY A 59 -12.27 -0.21 -15.15
C GLY A 59 -13.65 -0.33 -14.50
N SER A 60 -13.75 -0.59 -13.19
CA SER A 60 -15.04 -0.69 -12.50
C SER A 60 -14.97 -0.27 -11.02
N LEU A 61 -16.14 -0.14 -10.41
CA LEU A 61 -16.30 -0.12 -8.96
C LEU A 61 -16.42 -1.55 -8.43
N TYR A 62 -15.67 -1.82 -7.36
CA TYR A 62 -15.71 -3.09 -6.63
C TYR A 62 -15.84 -2.79 -5.14
N GLU A 63 -16.60 -3.62 -4.43
CA GLU A 63 -16.77 -3.48 -2.98
C GLU A 63 -15.41 -3.59 -2.25
N SER A 64 -14.57 -4.55 -2.65
CA SER A 64 -13.24 -4.74 -2.07
C SER A 64 -12.39 -3.47 -2.20
N SER A 65 -12.38 -2.83 -3.37
CA SER A 65 -11.64 -1.59 -3.59
C SER A 65 -12.21 -0.41 -2.80
N GLN A 66 -13.54 -0.32 -2.65
CA GLN A 66 -14.21 0.69 -1.82
C GLN A 66 -13.89 0.52 -0.33
N LYS A 67 -13.77 -0.72 0.16
CA LYS A 67 -13.32 -1.00 1.54
C LYS A 67 -11.93 -0.47 1.84
N TYR A 68 -11.06 -0.35 0.84
CA TYR A 68 -9.71 0.20 0.96
C TYR A 68 -9.58 1.63 0.40
N ALA A 69 -10.69 2.28 0.04
CA ALA A 69 -10.66 3.69 -0.36
C ALA A 69 -10.25 4.56 0.84
N PHE A 70 -9.50 5.63 0.59
CA PHE A 70 -8.92 6.45 1.66
C PHE A 70 -9.97 7.02 2.61
N GLY A 71 -11.18 7.34 2.12
CA GLY A 71 -12.28 7.81 2.97
C GLY A 71 -12.68 6.77 4.01
N ASN A 72 -12.86 5.51 3.60
CA ASN A 72 -13.19 4.43 4.52
C ASN A 72 -12.07 4.17 5.53
N LEU A 73 -10.81 4.22 5.09
CA LEU A 73 -9.64 4.03 5.96
C LEU A 73 -9.53 5.15 7.02
N ILE A 74 -9.77 6.40 6.64
CA ILE A 74 -9.79 7.53 7.57
C ILE A 74 -10.94 7.37 8.56
N ALA A 75 -12.14 6.98 8.08
CA ALA A 75 -13.30 6.82 8.93
C ALA A 75 -13.08 5.76 10.02
N GLN A 76 -12.46 4.62 9.65
CA GLN A 76 -12.04 3.59 10.61
C GLN A 76 -11.06 4.15 11.65
N GLN A 77 -10.07 4.93 11.21
CA GLN A 77 -9.06 5.50 12.11
C GLN A 77 -9.64 6.52 13.10
N VAL A 78 -10.68 7.26 12.71
CA VAL A 78 -11.35 8.24 13.59
C VAL A 78 -12.59 7.68 14.28
N GLY A 79 -12.93 6.40 14.06
CA GLY A 79 -14.07 5.73 14.70
C GLY A 79 -15.45 6.25 14.26
N THR A 80 -15.59 6.64 13.00
CA THR A 80 -16.88 7.04 12.40
C THR A 80 -17.32 6.06 11.31
N THR A 81 -18.59 6.12 10.94
CA THR A 81 -19.15 5.28 9.86
C THR A 81 -18.87 5.92 8.51
N TYR A 82 -18.58 5.10 7.50
CA TYR A 82 -18.41 5.51 6.11
C TYR A 82 -19.31 4.64 5.23
N ALA A 83 -20.16 5.29 4.45
CA ALA A 83 -21.17 4.67 3.60
C ALA A 83 -20.88 4.98 2.13
#